data_AF-A0A1I7ZG72-F1
#
_entry.id   AF-A0A1I7ZG72-F1
#
_cell.length_a   1.000
_cell.length_b   1.000
_cell.length_c   1.000
_cell.angle_alpha   90.00
_cell.angle_beta   90.00
_cell.angle_gamma   90.00
#
_symmetry.space_group_name_H-M   'P 1'
#
loop_
_entity.id
_entity.type
_entity.pdbx_description
1 polymer ?
#
loop_
_entity_poly.entity_id
_entity_poly.type
_entity_poly.pdbx_seq_one_letter_code
_entity_poly.pdbx_strand_id
1 'polypeptide(L)'
;MVSNVCLCKELSQLRAVVLRRLSRCPSPQQASKMAHLANPPKAPSVVAYGQVNPVMIPFVKASKTAADMTKACYFCGVLLRSAEEATIPPKGKVCISTEIMMAIPEGHYGHVATVNTMARKHMVQVGAGVVDSDYRGIVKVILFNHSETEVKIPAEEPIAQILMDEIYPPSAVTWTKLNEDAQLPVIGSASAAGSDLTSAEDCVVPPGGQKLVRTDLSADFPKDCYGRIAPRSGLTSKNSIHVGGGVCTSRTEPIQVLLFNHGQDEFRIAKGDRIAQFIAQKVVFSAMKPGEPKNLPRSKLAQIWAPPPPAAEIDQFAKIRTPLSFTVGPKDKTTITIDIQQGIPRGCYMRIAPLFSLAVNNSIDIGGGSHYSNGATKITIFNHGTTKKTFEMYEPIAQVIFEKAAAPKFEPRETLDETERGAGGFGSTGIRRG
;
A
#
# COMPACT_ATOMS: atom_id res chain seq x y z
N MET A 1 27.82 -55.13 21.45
CA MET A 1 28.60 -54.76 22.65
C MET A 1 29.10 -53.34 22.46
N VAL A 2 28.85 -52.48 23.47
CA VAL A 2 29.37 -51.10 23.70
C VAL A 2 28.93 -50.02 22.68
N SER A 3 28.39 -48.86 23.05
CA SER A 3 27.67 -48.37 24.25
C SER A 3 26.92 -47.09 23.83
N ASN A 4 25.65 -46.98 24.21
CA ASN A 4 24.80 -45.81 23.98
C ASN A 4 24.47 -45.19 25.35
N VAL A 5 25.52 -44.77 26.08
CA VAL A 5 25.43 -44.28 27.46
C VAL A 5 26.31 -43.04 27.61
N CYS A 6 25.90 -41.92 27.01
CA CYS A 6 26.49 -40.62 27.38
C CYS A 6 25.57 -39.39 27.23
N LEU A 7 24.30 -39.52 26.78
CA LEU A 7 23.43 -38.34 26.61
C LEU A 7 22.34 -38.14 27.69
N CYS A 8 22.18 -39.07 28.64
CA CYS A 8 21.11 -38.99 29.65
C CYS A 8 21.53 -38.40 31.01
N LYS A 9 22.80 -38.01 31.21
CA LYS A 9 23.28 -37.45 32.49
C LYS A 9 23.33 -35.92 32.56
N GLU A 10 23.26 -35.19 31.45
CA GLU A 10 23.28 -33.71 31.46
C GLU A 10 21.88 -33.07 31.57
N LEU A 11 20.81 -33.77 31.17
CA LEU A 11 19.43 -33.25 31.23
C LEU A 11 18.82 -33.26 32.64
N SER A 12 19.36 -34.03 33.58
CA SER A 12 18.87 -34.12 34.95
C SER A 12 19.42 -33.01 35.86
N GLN A 13 20.60 -32.44 35.56
CA GLN A 13 21.17 -31.34 36.35
C GLN A 13 20.56 -29.96 36.03
N LEU A 14 20.09 -29.73 34.79
CA LEU A 14 19.44 -28.47 34.40
C LEU A 14 18.04 -28.27 35.00
N ARG A 15 17.31 -29.36 35.32
CA ARG A 15 16.00 -29.28 36.00
C ARG A 15 16.09 -28.81 37.44
N ALA A 16 17.21 -29.05 38.14
CA ALA A 16 17.37 -28.67 39.54
C ALA A 16 17.66 -27.16 39.74
N VAL A 17 18.22 -26.48 38.72
CA VAL A 17 18.55 -25.04 38.78
C VAL A 17 17.32 -24.15 38.50
N VAL A 18 16.41 -24.60 37.62
CA VAL A 18 15.18 -23.85 37.28
C VAL A 18 14.16 -23.90 38.42
N LEU A 19 14.07 -25.01 39.16
CA LEU A 19 13.12 -25.17 40.26
C LEU A 19 13.49 -24.40 41.55
N ARG A 20 14.74 -23.93 41.69
CA ARG A 20 15.19 -23.15 42.87
C ARG A 20 14.98 -21.64 42.76
N ARG A 21 14.50 -21.11 41.61
CA ARG A 21 14.17 -19.68 41.44
C ARG A 21 12.66 -19.36 41.51
N LEU A 22 11.80 -20.35 41.70
CA LEU A 22 10.34 -20.17 41.80
C LEU A 22 9.80 -20.03 43.24
N SER A 23 10.66 -19.89 44.24
CA SER A 23 10.28 -19.86 45.67
C SER A 23 10.30 -18.47 46.32
N ARG A 24 10.09 -17.39 45.55
CA ARG A 24 9.82 -16.06 46.11
C ARG A 24 8.65 -15.37 45.39
N CYS A 25 7.45 -15.92 45.52
CA CYS A 25 6.21 -15.16 45.31
C CYS A 25 5.71 -14.67 46.67
N PRO A 26 5.38 -13.38 46.83
CA PRO A 26 4.70 -12.90 48.03
C PRO A 26 3.26 -13.42 48.08
N SER A 27 2.68 -13.53 49.28
CA SER A 27 1.36 -14.12 49.50
C SER A 27 0.20 -13.25 48.98
N PRO A 28 -0.99 -13.84 48.73
CA PRO A 28 -2.14 -13.17 48.09
C PRO A 28 -2.69 -11.93 48.83
N GLN A 29 -2.28 -11.68 50.07
CA GLN A 29 -2.71 -10.54 50.87
C GLN A 29 -1.92 -9.24 50.62
N GLN A 30 -0.84 -9.27 49.81
CA GLN A 30 -0.11 -8.06 49.41
C GLN A 30 -0.58 -7.46 48.07
N ALA A 31 -1.46 -8.15 47.32
CA ALA A 31 -1.92 -7.71 46.01
C ALA A 31 -3.09 -6.69 46.04
N SER A 32 -3.77 -6.51 47.18
CA SER A 32 -4.96 -5.62 47.26
C SER A 32 -4.66 -4.16 47.66
N LYS A 33 -3.39 -3.77 47.83
CA LYS A 33 -3.00 -2.39 48.20
C LYS A 33 -2.41 -1.53 47.06
N MET A 34 -2.39 -2.01 45.81
CA MET A 34 -1.86 -1.23 44.66
C MET A 34 -2.90 -0.92 43.57
N ALA A 35 -4.20 -1.07 43.87
CA ALA A 35 -5.27 -0.77 42.93
C ALA A 35 -5.88 0.61 43.18
N HIS A 36 -5.07 1.68 43.07
CA HIS A 36 -5.63 3.03 42.92
C HIS A 36 -4.70 3.92 42.07
N LEU A 37 -5.29 4.49 41.02
CA LEU A 37 -4.80 5.55 40.12
C LEU A 37 -3.68 5.19 39.14
N ALA A 38 -4.06 4.57 38.02
CA ALA A 38 -3.40 4.83 36.75
C ALA A 38 -4.49 5.13 35.70
N ASN A 39 -4.51 6.38 35.22
CA ASN A 39 -5.33 6.80 34.09
C ASN A 39 -5.12 5.87 32.88
N PRO A 40 -6.14 5.69 32.00
CA PRO A 40 -5.97 4.91 30.79
C PRO A 40 -4.77 5.44 29.99
N PRO A 41 -3.93 4.57 29.40
CA PRO A 41 -2.76 5.02 28.67
C PRO A 41 -3.21 5.97 27.56
N LYS A 42 -2.65 7.18 27.56
CA LYS A 42 -2.76 8.13 26.44
C LYS A 42 -2.42 7.38 25.16
N ALA A 43 -3.15 7.68 24.09
CA ALA A 43 -2.83 7.22 22.74
C ALA A 43 -1.31 7.36 22.53
N PRO A 44 -0.61 6.31 22.01
CA PRO A 44 0.83 6.35 21.89
C PRO A 44 1.21 7.61 21.12
N SER A 45 2.04 8.43 21.76
CA SER A 45 2.59 9.63 21.17
C SER A 45 3.20 9.28 19.81
N VAL A 46 2.75 9.99 18.78
CA VAL A 46 3.44 10.09 17.49
C VAL A 46 4.92 10.24 17.80
N VAL A 47 5.75 9.33 17.30
CA VAL A 47 7.19 9.34 17.54
C VAL A 47 7.70 10.74 17.22
N ALA A 48 8.16 11.45 18.26
CA ALA A 48 8.63 12.82 18.14
C ALA A 48 9.86 12.85 17.23
N TYR A 49 9.72 13.38 16.02
CA TYR A 49 10.83 13.66 15.12
C TYR A 49 11.00 15.17 15.00
N GLY A 50 11.85 15.73 15.86
CA GLY A 50 12.49 17.01 15.57
C GLY A 50 13.47 16.84 14.40
N GLN A 51 13.45 17.79 13.45
CA GLN A 51 14.44 17.99 12.38
C GLN A 51 14.29 17.21 11.06
N VAL A 52 13.10 16.82 10.59
CA VAL A 52 12.92 16.74 9.13
C VAL A 52 12.42 18.11 8.69
N ASN A 53 13.11 18.77 7.76
CA ASN A 53 12.65 20.05 7.25
C ASN A 53 11.30 19.82 6.58
N PRO A 54 10.21 20.44 7.06
CA PRO A 54 8.90 20.22 6.49
C PRO A 54 8.89 20.77 5.06
N VAL A 55 8.19 20.06 4.17
CA VAL A 55 7.98 20.52 2.80
C VAL A 55 6.64 21.23 2.75
N MET A 56 6.66 22.51 2.35
CA MET A 56 5.44 23.31 2.27
C MET A 56 4.57 22.83 1.11
N ILE A 57 3.30 22.57 1.38
CA ILE A 57 2.32 22.17 0.37
C ILE A 57 1.21 23.23 0.33
N PRO A 58 1.27 24.20 -0.61
CA PRO A 58 0.18 25.13 -0.84
C PRO A 58 -1.09 24.37 -1.23
N PHE A 59 -2.23 24.72 -0.63
CA PHE A 59 -3.53 24.17 -1.03
C PHE A 59 -4.62 25.24 -1.05
N VAL A 60 -5.61 25.03 -1.90
CA VAL A 60 -6.79 25.89 -2.05
C VAL A 60 -8.03 25.03 -1.82
N LYS A 61 -8.96 25.57 -1.03
CA LYS A 61 -10.33 25.07 -0.94
C LYS A 61 -11.13 25.69 -2.07
N ALA A 62 -11.45 24.90 -3.10
CA ALA A 62 -12.18 25.38 -4.28
C ALA A 62 -13.61 25.82 -3.95
N SER A 63 -14.18 25.32 -2.84
CA SER A 63 -15.49 25.70 -2.36
C SER A 63 -15.62 25.56 -0.85
N LYS A 64 -16.70 26.11 -0.29
CA LYS A 64 -17.01 26.03 1.15
C LYS A 64 -17.28 24.61 1.67
N THR A 65 -17.55 23.66 0.77
CA THR A 65 -17.80 22.26 1.13
C THR A 65 -16.50 21.47 1.30
N ALA A 66 -15.36 22.03 0.88
CA ALA A 66 -14.04 21.43 1.11
C ALA A 66 -13.72 21.32 2.61
N ALA A 67 -13.56 20.09 3.07
CA ALA A 67 -13.20 19.81 4.45
C ALA A 67 -11.83 20.40 4.82
N ASP A 68 -11.61 20.61 6.12
CA ASP A 68 -10.30 21.03 6.61
C ASP A 68 -9.27 19.90 6.58
N MET A 69 -8.14 20.18 5.93
CA MET A 69 -7.00 19.29 5.79
C MET A 69 -6.19 19.17 7.10
N THR A 70 -6.37 20.06 8.08
CA THR A 70 -5.67 19.94 9.37
C THR A 70 -6.24 18.83 10.26
N LYS A 71 -7.45 18.32 9.96
CA LYS A 71 -8.14 17.26 10.74
C LYS A 71 -7.50 15.88 10.45
N ALA A 72 -6.56 15.49 11.31
CA ALA A 72 -5.79 14.24 11.29
C ALA A 72 -4.73 14.18 10.17
N CYS A 73 -3.54 14.67 10.50
CA CYS A 73 -2.34 14.63 9.69
C CYS A 73 -1.46 13.45 10.14
N TYR A 74 -0.92 12.72 9.17
CA TYR A 74 0.17 11.78 9.38
C TYR A 74 1.49 12.49 9.13
N PHE A 75 2.60 11.85 9.55
CA PHE A 75 3.94 12.40 9.30
C PHE A 75 4.18 12.72 7.81
N CYS A 76 3.68 11.89 6.90
CA CYS A 76 3.95 12.00 5.47
C CYS A 76 2.74 12.38 4.62
N GLY A 77 1.64 12.79 5.24
CA GLY A 77 0.38 12.97 4.51
C GLY A 77 -0.80 13.35 5.38
N VAL A 78 -1.98 13.33 4.78
CA VAL A 78 -3.21 13.84 5.38
C VAL A 78 -4.42 13.05 4.89
N LEU A 79 -5.49 13.03 5.69
CA LEU A 79 -6.76 12.48 5.24
C LEU A 79 -7.43 13.38 4.19
N LEU A 80 -7.83 12.76 3.09
CA LEU A 80 -8.76 13.35 2.12
C LEU A 80 -10.17 12.99 2.52
N ARG A 81 -11.03 14.01 2.58
CA ARG A 81 -12.42 13.89 3.00
C ARG A 81 -13.37 14.22 1.86
N SER A 82 -14.55 13.63 1.91
CA SER A 82 -15.60 13.93 0.93
C SER A 82 -16.08 15.37 1.09
N ALA A 83 -16.20 16.11 -0.01
CA ALA A 83 -16.85 17.43 -0.01
C ALA A 83 -18.38 17.32 -0.14
N GLU A 84 -18.90 16.13 -0.41
CA GLU A 84 -20.32 15.90 -0.69
C GLU A 84 -20.80 14.58 -0.07
N GLU A 85 -22.11 14.43 0.06
CA GLU A 85 -22.66 13.11 0.35
C GLU A 85 -22.62 12.25 -0.92
N ALA A 86 -22.24 10.98 -0.78
CA ALA A 86 -22.16 10.05 -1.88
C ALA A 86 -22.57 8.64 -1.46
N THR A 87 -23.00 7.85 -2.44
CA THR A 87 -23.28 6.42 -2.25
C THR A 87 -22.45 5.61 -3.22
N ILE A 88 -21.73 4.62 -2.70
CA ILE A 88 -20.98 3.66 -3.52
C ILE A 88 -21.86 2.42 -3.72
N PRO A 89 -22.32 2.13 -4.94
CA PRO A 89 -23.18 0.98 -5.18
C PRO A 89 -22.44 -0.34 -4.88
N PRO A 90 -23.17 -1.41 -4.51
CA PRO A 90 -22.60 -2.76 -4.38
C PRO A 90 -21.79 -3.14 -5.62
N LYS A 91 -20.61 -3.73 -5.44
CA LYS A 91 -19.71 -4.13 -6.54
C LYS A 91 -19.43 -3.04 -7.58
N GLY A 92 -19.62 -1.77 -7.22
CA GLY A 92 -19.50 -0.65 -8.12
C GLY A 92 -18.42 0.32 -7.70
N LYS A 93 -18.49 1.53 -8.24
CA LYS A 93 -17.53 2.60 -7.96
C LYS A 93 -18.20 3.95 -7.93
N VAL A 94 -17.52 4.92 -7.33
CA VAL A 94 -17.87 6.33 -7.39
C VAL A 94 -16.59 7.17 -7.49
N CYS A 95 -16.70 8.35 -8.10
CA CYS A 95 -15.63 9.36 -8.08
C CYS A 95 -16.14 10.56 -7.27
N ILE A 96 -15.51 10.82 -6.13
CA ILE A 96 -15.94 11.81 -5.15
C ILE A 96 -14.99 13.01 -5.21
N SER A 97 -15.55 14.23 -5.21
CA SER A 97 -14.75 15.45 -5.09
C SER A 97 -14.28 15.67 -3.65
N THR A 98 -13.04 16.12 -3.49
CA THR A 98 -12.57 16.68 -2.21
C THR A 98 -12.69 18.20 -2.16
N GLU A 99 -12.90 18.86 -3.31
CA GLU A 99 -12.84 20.31 -3.47
C GLU A 99 -11.50 20.93 -3.00
N ILE A 100 -10.45 20.11 -2.92
CA ILE A 100 -9.09 20.53 -2.59
C ILE A 100 -8.24 20.53 -3.86
N MET A 101 -7.60 21.65 -4.13
CA MET A 101 -6.51 21.79 -5.08
C MET A 101 -5.20 21.92 -4.29
N MET A 102 -4.10 21.39 -4.80
CA MET A 102 -2.79 21.52 -4.11
C MET A 102 -1.63 21.59 -5.09
N ALA A 103 -0.57 22.28 -4.67
CA ALA A 103 0.70 22.33 -5.38
C ALA A 103 1.68 21.35 -4.72
N ILE A 104 1.84 20.18 -5.35
CA ILE A 104 2.81 19.19 -4.91
C ILE A 104 4.20 19.61 -5.43
N PRO A 105 5.24 19.58 -4.59
CA PRO A 105 6.59 19.97 -4.96
C PRO A 105 7.20 18.98 -5.96
N GLU A 106 8.13 19.47 -6.78
CA GLU A 106 8.91 18.62 -7.67
C GLU A 106 9.69 17.53 -6.91
N GLY A 107 9.98 16.43 -7.60
CA GLY A 107 10.58 15.23 -6.99
C GLY A 107 9.63 14.43 -6.09
N HIS A 108 8.37 14.85 -5.98
CA HIS A 108 7.32 14.17 -5.24
C HIS A 108 6.07 14.01 -6.11
N TYR A 109 5.21 13.08 -5.70
CA TYR A 109 3.85 13.01 -6.19
C TYR A 109 2.89 12.76 -5.03
N GLY A 110 1.64 13.13 -5.23
CA GLY A 110 0.57 12.86 -4.28
C GLY A 110 0.06 11.45 -4.49
N HIS A 111 0.41 10.54 -3.58
CA HIS A 111 -0.10 9.19 -3.57
C HIS A 111 -1.41 9.13 -2.79
N VAL A 112 -2.54 9.06 -3.50
CA VAL A 112 -3.85 8.85 -2.89
C VAL A 112 -4.03 7.36 -2.58
N ALA A 113 -4.10 7.01 -1.30
CA ALA A 113 -4.15 5.66 -0.80
C ALA A 113 -5.41 5.39 0.02
N THR A 114 -5.84 4.12 0.04
CA THR A 114 -6.96 3.64 0.84
C THR A 114 -6.66 3.80 2.33
N VAL A 115 -7.60 4.37 3.08
CA VAL A 115 -7.54 4.36 4.54
C VAL A 115 -7.93 2.98 5.07
N ASN A 116 -7.15 2.44 6.01
CA ASN A 116 -7.32 1.06 6.48
C ASN A 116 -8.72 0.75 7.04
N THR A 117 -9.40 1.76 7.61
CA THR A 117 -10.77 1.61 8.10
C THR A 117 -11.77 1.35 6.98
N MET A 118 -11.62 1.99 5.82
CA MET A 118 -12.51 1.82 4.66
C MET A 118 -12.42 0.41 4.09
N ALA A 119 -11.20 -0.09 3.87
CA ALA A 119 -11.01 -1.46 3.42
C ALA A 119 -11.56 -2.48 4.44
N ARG A 120 -11.22 -2.30 5.72
CA ARG A 120 -11.56 -3.27 6.76
C ARG A 120 -13.04 -3.30 7.12
N LYS A 121 -13.71 -2.14 7.21
CA LYS A 121 -15.12 -2.07 7.62
C LYS A 121 -16.07 -2.16 6.43
N HIS A 122 -15.71 -1.58 5.28
CA HIS A 122 -16.64 -1.39 4.16
C HIS A 122 -16.23 -2.12 2.87
N MET A 123 -15.09 -2.82 2.83
CA MET A 123 -14.53 -3.40 1.60
C MET A 123 -14.32 -2.36 0.49
N VAL A 124 -13.99 -1.13 0.89
CA VAL A 124 -13.77 -0.03 -0.06
C VAL A 124 -12.29 0.20 -0.29
N GLN A 125 -11.90 0.34 -1.56
CA GLN A 125 -10.51 0.55 -2.00
C GLN A 125 -10.41 1.73 -2.97
N VAL A 126 -9.35 2.53 -2.85
CA VAL A 126 -9.01 3.56 -3.82
C VAL A 126 -8.56 2.91 -5.12
N GLY A 127 -9.20 3.29 -6.22
CA GLY A 127 -8.95 2.71 -7.53
C GLY A 127 -7.76 3.29 -8.28
N ALA A 128 -7.53 4.61 -8.15
CA ALA A 128 -6.36 5.31 -8.69
C ALA A 128 -5.92 6.44 -7.78
N GLY A 129 -4.61 6.71 -7.74
CA GLY A 129 -4.08 7.63 -6.75
C GLY A 129 -2.69 8.15 -7.04
N VAL A 130 -2.48 8.65 -8.25
CA VAL A 130 -1.27 9.39 -8.65
C VAL A 130 -1.70 10.81 -8.98
N VAL A 131 -1.17 11.78 -8.21
CA VAL A 131 -1.36 13.21 -8.44
C VAL A 131 0.00 13.82 -8.73
N ASP A 132 0.19 14.25 -9.96
CA ASP A 132 1.47 14.80 -10.44
C ASP A 132 1.75 16.19 -9.85
N SER A 133 3.03 16.56 -9.78
CA SER A 133 3.49 17.84 -9.22
C SER A 133 3.04 19.06 -10.02
N ASP A 134 2.75 18.89 -11.32
CA ASP A 134 2.19 19.92 -12.19
C ASP A 134 0.66 19.96 -12.21
N TYR A 135 -0.04 19.08 -11.50
CA TYR A 135 -1.49 19.13 -11.43
C TYR A 135 -1.94 20.23 -10.47
N ARG A 136 -2.92 21.03 -10.91
CA ARG A 136 -3.55 22.10 -10.11
C ARG A 136 -5.05 21.93 -9.97
N GLY A 137 -5.65 20.92 -10.61
CA GLY A 137 -7.08 20.69 -10.52
C GLY A 137 -7.52 20.15 -9.15
N ILE A 138 -8.83 19.98 -9.00
CA ILE A 138 -9.40 19.38 -7.80
C ILE A 138 -8.96 17.92 -7.70
N VAL A 139 -8.44 17.53 -6.53
CA VAL A 139 -8.11 16.14 -6.23
C VAL A 139 -9.41 15.37 -6.01
N LYS A 140 -9.69 14.40 -6.88
CA LYS A 140 -10.86 13.51 -6.77
C LYS A 140 -10.42 12.12 -6.37
N VAL A 141 -11.25 11.43 -5.61
CA VAL A 141 -10.99 10.07 -5.12
C VAL A 141 -11.93 9.10 -5.81
N ILE A 142 -11.39 8.11 -6.51
CA ILE A 142 -12.18 7.01 -7.10
C ILE A 142 -12.18 5.87 -6.10
N LEU A 143 -13.37 5.47 -5.63
CA LEU A 143 -13.55 4.40 -4.67
C LEU A 143 -14.29 3.23 -5.32
N PHE A 144 -13.74 2.02 -5.19
CA PHE A 144 -14.44 0.78 -5.49
C PHE A 144 -15.06 0.21 -4.23
N ASN A 145 -16.30 -0.25 -4.32
CA ASN A 145 -16.96 -1.03 -3.29
C ASN A 145 -16.93 -2.50 -3.69
N HIS A 146 -16.18 -3.33 -2.95
CA HIS A 146 -16.10 -4.75 -3.21
C HIS A 146 -17.10 -5.58 -2.40
N SER A 147 -17.94 -4.96 -1.57
CA SER A 147 -19.01 -5.62 -0.83
C SER A 147 -20.29 -5.81 -1.66
N GLU A 148 -21.20 -6.63 -1.14
CA GLU A 148 -22.55 -6.85 -1.71
C GLU A 148 -23.57 -5.79 -1.24
N THR A 149 -23.15 -4.82 -0.44
CA THR A 149 -24.04 -3.80 0.14
C THR A 149 -23.61 -2.41 -0.30
N GLU A 150 -24.55 -1.49 -0.42
CA GLU A 150 -24.21 -0.09 -0.67
C GLU A 150 -23.43 0.49 0.51
N VAL A 151 -22.54 1.44 0.22
CA VAL A 151 -21.79 2.18 1.23
C VAL A 151 -22.14 3.66 1.11
N LYS A 152 -22.72 4.22 2.17
CA LYS A 152 -23.03 5.66 2.26
C LYS A 152 -21.82 6.40 2.82
N ILE A 153 -21.47 7.51 2.17
CA ILE A 153 -20.38 8.40 2.53
C ILE A 153 -20.99 9.75 2.86
N PRO A 154 -21.08 10.12 4.15
CA PRO A 154 -21.45 11.47 4.55
C PRO A 154 -20.43 12.51 4.07
N ALA A 155 -20.86 13.77 3.96
CA ALA A 155 -19.93 14.87 3.77
C ALA A 155 -18.91 14.94 4.92
N GLU A 156 -17.69 15.40 4.62
CA GLU A 156 -16.52 15.40 5.49
C GLU A 156 -16.00 14.01 5.94
N GLU A 157 -16.58 12.89 5.51
CA GLU A 157 -16.07 11.55 5.88
C GLU A 157 -14.67 11.33 5.27
N PRO A 158 -13.68 10.79 6.01
CA PRO A 158 -12.39 10.39 5.45
C PRO A 158 -12.55 9.25 4.45
N ILE A 159 -12.30 9.55 3.18
CA ILE A 159 -12.45 8.59 2.09
C ILE A 159 -11.12 8.03 1.61
N ALA A 160 -10.04 8.79 1.77
CA ALA A 160 -8.69 8.39 1.41
C ALA A 160 -7.67 9.15 2.28
N GLN A 161 -6.40 8.86 2.04
CA GLN A 161 -5.29 9.68 2.51
C GLN A 161 -4.41 10.02 1.31
N ILE A 162 -3.72 11.15 1.35
CA ILE A 162 -2.71 11.51 0.37
C ILE A 162 -1.35 11.58 1.04
N LEU A 163 -0.36 10.92 0.43
CA LEU A 163 1.00 10.80 0.91
C LEU A 163 1.94 11.51 -0.06
N MET A 164 2.94 12.22 0.48
CA MET A 164 3.90 12.97 -0.34
C MET A 164 5.13 12.10 -0.60
N ASP A 165 4.97 11.19 -1.55
CA ASP A 165 5.92 10.13 -1.86
C ASP A 165 7.09 10.68 -2.68
N GLU A 166 8.33 10.37 -2.28
CA GLU A 166 9.55 10.77 -3.01
C GLU A 166 9.85 9.85 -4.19
N ILE A 167 10.12 10.43 -5.35
CA ILE A 167 10.37 9.69 -6.58
C ILE A 167 11.66 10.13 -7.27
N TYR A 168 12.17 9.27 -8.14
CA TYR A 168 13.06 9.69 -9.20
C TYR A 168 12.23 10.17 -10.40
N PRO A 169 12.70 11.18 -11.15
CA PRO A 169 12.02 11.58 -12.38
C PRO A 169 12.00 10.41 -13.38
N PRO A 170 11.01 10.35 -14.28
CA PRO A 170 10.93 9.32 -15.32
C PRO A 170 12.21 9.15 -16.15
N SER A 171 12.98 10.22 -16.35
CA SER A 171 14.27 10.21 -17.06
C SER A 171 15.38 9.41 -16.37
N ALA A 172 15.21 9.06 -15.09
CA ALA A 172 16.14 8.20 -14.36
C ALA A 172 15.94 6.69 -14.65
N VAL A 173 14.90 6.33 -15.41
CA VAL A 173 14.59 4.94 -15.77
C VAL A 173 15.07 4.65 -17.19
N THR A 174 15.92 3.64 -17.34
CA THR A 174 16.37 3.15 -18.65
C THR A 174 15.50 1.99 -19.09
N TRP A 175 14.91 2.09 -20.28
CA TRP A 175 14.01 1.07 -20.82
C TRP A 175 14.72 0.18 -21.84
N THR A 176 14.56 -1.13 -21.70
CA THR A 176 15.01 -2.09 -22.70
C THR A 176 13.80 -2.71 -23.37
N LYS A 177 13.75 -2.61 -24.70
CA LYS A 177 12.77 -3.36 -25.49
C LYS A 177 13.22 -4.81 -25.60
N LEU A 178 12.35 -5.74 -25.21
CA LEU A 178 12.61 -7.17 -25.31
C LEU A 178 12.16 -7.74 -26.66
N ASN A 179 11.43 -6.94 -27.44
CA ASN A 179 10.97 -7.22 -28.80
C ASN A 179 10.99 -5.91 -29.60
N GLU A 180 11.23 -5.97 -30.91
CA GLU A 180 11.27 -4.82 -31.82
C GLU A 180 9.96 -4.01 -31.79
N ASP A 181 8.84 -4.72 -31.65
CA ASP A 181 7.49 -4.18 -31.60
C ASP A 181 7.11 -3.48 -30.29
N ALA A 182 7.91 -3.67 -29.22
CA ALA A 182 7.63 -3.08 -27.93
C ALA A 182 7.63 -1.55 -28.03
N GLN A 183 6.66 -0.90 -27.40
CA GLN A 183 6.55 0.56 -27.39
C GLN A 183 7.23 1.11 -26.15
N LEU A 184 8.10 2.10 -26.31
CA LEU A 184 8.70 2.75 -25.14
C LEU A 184 7.62 3.51 -24.37
N PRO A 185 7.73 3.57 -23.04
CA PRO A 185 6.78 4.31 -22.23
C PRO A 185 6.70 5.79 -22.60
N VAL A 186 5.50 6.35 -22.49
CA VAL A 186 5.25 7.77 -22.79
C VAL A 186 5.25 8.57 -21.49
N ILE A 187 5.99 9.66 -21.44
CA ILE A 187 5.98 10.59 -20.31
C ILE A 187 4.98 11.71 -20.64
N GLY A 188 4.02 11.94 -19.74
CA GLY A 188 2.91 12.87 -19.98
C GLY A 188 3.31 14.36 -19.95
N SER A 189 4.32 14.70 -19.15
CA SER A 189 4.87 16.05 -19.00
C SER A 189 6.25 15.98 -18.32
N ALA A 190 7.01 17.07 -18.32
CA ALA A 190 8.32 17.12 -17.65
C ALA A 190 8.24 16.83 -16.14
N SER A 191 7.10 17.13 -15.53
CA SER A 191 6.83 16.97 -14.09
C SER A 191 6.00 15.73 -13.76
N ALA A 192 5.76 14.85 -14.74
CA ALA A 192 5.00 13.63 -14.55
C ALA A 192 5.69 12.69 -13.55
N ALA A 193 4.89 12.09 -12.65
CA ALA A 193 5.41 11.17 -11.66
C ALA A 193 5.82 9.81 -12.26
N GLY A 194 5.19 9.42 -13.36
CA GLY A 194 5.37 8.11 -13.96
C GLY A 194 5.44 8.11 -15.48
N SER A 195 5.90 6.97 -16.01
CA SER A 195 5.92 6.68 -17.45
C SER A 195 4.75 5.76 -17.80
N ASP A 196 3.89 6.15 -18.75
CA ASP A 196 2.75 5.34 -19.18
C ASP A 196 3.24 4.07 -19.87
N LEU A 197 2.90 2.91 -19.31
CA LEU A 197 3.16 1.59 -19.88
C LEU A 197 2.07 1.22 -20.89
N THR A 198 2.48 0.62 -22.01
CA THR A 198 1.59 0.22 -23.11
C THR A 198 1.50 -1.29 -23.25
N SER A 199 0.36 -1.77 -23.75
CA SER A 199 0.19 -3.19 -24.10
C SER A 199 1.05 -3.58 -25.31
N ALA A 200 1.71 -4.73 -25.23
CA ALA A 200 2.40 -5.36 -26.36
C ALA A 200 1.48 -6.29 -27.18
N GLU A 201 0.25 -6.51 -26.73
CA GLU A 201 -0.69 -7.47 -27.32
C GLU A 201 -2.14 -6.96 -27.32
N ASP A 202 -2.92 -7.41 -28.30
CA ASP A 202 -4.37 -7.28 -28.25
C ASP A 202 -4.92 -8.28 -27.23
N CYS A 203 -5.74 -7.81 -26.29
CA CYS A 203 -6.33 -8.69 -25.30
C CYS A 203 -7.66 -8.16 -24.75
N VAL A 204 -8.35 -9.03 -24.00
CA VAL A 204 -9.60 -8.70 -23.32
C VAL A 204 -9.46 -9.02 -21.84
N VAL A 205 -9.85 -8.07 -20.99
CA VAL A 205 -9.99 -8.28 -19.55
C VAL A 205 -11.47 -8.58 -19.26
N PRO A 206 -11.81 -9.81 -18.86
CA PRO A 206 -13.21 -10.23 -18.72
C PRO A 206 -13.91 -9.50 -17.56
N PRO A 207 -15.23 -9.27 -17.63
CA PRO A 207 -16.01 -8.68 -16.54
C PRO A 207 -15.79 -9.39 -15.22
N GLY A 208 -15.58 -8.62 -14.15
CA GLY A 208 -15.32 -9.18 -12.82
C GLY A 208 -14.06 -10.06 -12.72
N GLY A 209 -13.22 -10.12 -13.75
CA GLY A 209 -12.04 -10.99 -13.83
C GLY A 209 -10.73 -10.21 -13.88
N GLN A 210 -9.68 -10.89 -14.34
CA GLN A 210 -8.34 -10.31 -14.45
C GLN A 210 -7.60 -10.80 -15.70
N LYS A 211 -6.59 -10.05 -16.13
CA LYS A 211 -5.67 -10.44 -17.19
C LYS A 211 -4.28 -9.91 -16.88
N LEU A 212 -3.28 -10.78 -17.03
CA LEU A 212 -1.88 -10.38 -17.04
C LEU A 212 -1.52 -9.97 -18.47
N VAL A 213 -1.15 -8.70 -18.67
CA VAL A 213 -0.90 -8.09 -19.98
C VAL A 213 0.59 -7.83 -20.12
N ARG A 214 1.16 -8.24 -21.26
CA ARG A 214 2.58 -8.03 -21.56
C ARG A 214 2.86 -6.60 -22.00
N THR A 215 4.03 -6.08 -21.62
CA THR A 215 4.57 -4.82 -22.16
C THR A 215 5.75 -5.04 -23.09
N ASP A 216 6.36 -6.23 -23.07
CA ASP A 216 7.62 -6.56 -23.76
C ASP A 216 8.76 -5.55 -23.47
N LEU A 217 8.76 -4.97 -22.26
CA LEU A 217 9.78 -4.08 -21.74
C LEU A 217 10.42 -4.65 -20.49
N SER A 218 11.69 -4.33 -20.25
CA SER A 218 12.29 -4.31 -18.92
C SER A 218 12.80 -2.90 -18.60
N ALA A 219 13.06 -2.63 -17.32
CA ALA A 219 13.45 -1.30 -16.87
C ALA A 219 14.60 -1.38 -15.87
N ASP A 220 15.67 -0.64 -16.11
CA ASP A 220 16.72 -0.38 -15.12
C ASP A 220 16.48 0.97 -14.43
N PHE A 221 16.69 1.03 -13.13
CA PHE A 221 16.37 2.18 -12.28
C PHE A 221 17.30 2.24 -11.05
N PRO A 222 17.40 3.40 -10.38
CA PRO A 222 18.31 3.59 -9.25
C PRO A 222 18.22 2.53 -8.13
N LYS A 223 19.34 2.30 -7.44
CA LYS A 223 19.46 1.24 -6.42
C LYS A 223 18.63 1.43 -5.16
N ASP A 224 18.20 2.64 -4.87
CA ASP A 224 17.36 2.94 -3.71
C ASP A 224 15.90 3.24 -4.13
N CYS A 225 15.44 2.66 -5.24
CA CYS A 225 14.05 2.70 -5.64
C CYS A 225 13.51 1.33 -6.07
N TYR A 226 12.18 1.23 -6.15
CA TYR A 226 11.50 0.16 -6.84
C TYR A 226 10.52 0.72 -7.86
N GLY A 227 10.17 -0.09 -8.85
CA GLY A 227 9.13 0.22 -9.81
C GLY A 227 7.75 -0.01 -9.22
N ARG A 228 7.01 1.06 -8.97
CA ARG A 228 5.58 0.97 -8.67
C ARG A 228 4.80 0.99 -9.97
N ILE A 229 4.12 -0.11 -10.29
CA ILE A 229 3.14 -0.14 -11.39
C ILE A 229 1.81 0.32 -10.82
N ALA A 230 1.37 1.52 -11.22
CA ALA A 230 0.20 2.19 -10.68
C ALA A 230 -0.93 2.29 -11.72
N PRO A 231 -2.19 2.33 -11.25
CA PRO A 231 -3.35 2.56 -12.10
C PRO A 231 -3.40 3.98 -12.69
N ARG A 232 -4.11 4.12 -13.81
CA ARG A 232 -4.39 5.42 -14.46
C ARG A 232 -5.84 5.82 -14.21
N SER A 233 -6.07 7.06 -13.75
CA SER A 233 -7.40 7.51 -13.30
C SER A 233 -8.47 7.41 -14.39
N GLY A 234 -8.13 7.59 -15.67
CA GLY A 234 -9.06 7.41 -16.78
C GLY A 234 -9.58 5.98 -16.91
N LEU A 235 -8.69 4.98 -16.85
CA LEU A 235 -9.08 3.57 -16.94
C LEU A 235 -9.94 3.14 -15.75
N THR A 236 -9.59 3.63 -14.56
CA THR A 236 -10.35 3.34 -13.35
C THR A 236 -11.73 4.01 -13.37
N SER A 237 -11.80 5.31 -13.63
CA SER A 237 -13.06 6.07 -13.61
C SER A 237 -14.01 5.71 -14.75
N LYS A 238 -13.50 5.47 -15.97
CA LYS A 238 -14.35 5.20 -17.13
C LYS A 238 -14.59 3.72 -17.38
N ASN A 239 -13.64 2.84 -17.06
CA ASN A 239 -13.68 1.42 -17.43
C ASN A 239 -13.61 0.45 -16.24
N SER A 240 -13.51 0.95 -15.01
CA SER A 240 -13.44 0.12 -13.79
C SER A 240 -12.21 -0.78 -13.74
N ILE A 241 -11.14 -0.36 -14.41
CA ILE A 241 -9.88 -1.11 -14.46
C ILE A 241 -8.97 -0.67 -13.34
N HIS A 242 -8.44 -1.66 -12.61
CA HIS A 242 -7.48 -1.50 -11.53
C HIS A 242 -6.21 -2.30 -11.82
N VAL A 243 -5.09 -1.87 -11.26
CA VAL A 243 -3.80 -2.56 -11.38
C VAL A 243 -3.55 -3.38 -10.13
N GLY A 244 -3.32 -4.68 -10.29
CA GLY A 244 -2.93 -5.60 -9.23
C GLY A 244 -1.41 -5.80 -9.15
N GLY A 245 -0.90 -6.16 -7.97
CA GLY A 245 0.47 -6.67 -7.84
C GLY A 245 1.58 -5.69 -8.25
N GLY A 246 1.37 -4.38 -8.10
CA GLY A 246 2.21 -3.34 -8.71
C GLY A 246 3.59 -3.08 -8.10
N VAL A 247 4.32 -4.11 -7.66
CA VAL A 247 5.68 -4.02 -7.12
C VAL A 247 6.66 -4.70 -8.08
N CYS A 248 7.51 -3.91 -8.72
CA CYS A 248 8.56 -4.35 -9.63
C CYS A 248 9.93 -4.04 -9.02
N THR A 249 10.71 -5.08 -8.71
CA THR A 249 12.09 -4.95 -8.20
C THR A 249 13.13 -5.49 -9.18
N SER A 250 12.72 -6.35 -10.11
CA SER A 250 13.62 -6.86 -11.14
C SER A 250 13.87 -5.80 -12.21
N ARG A 251 15.12 -5.71 -12.65
CA ARG A 251 15.55 -4.78 -13.70
C ARG A 251 15.78 -5.42 -15.06
N THR A 252 15.82 -6.75 -15.08
CA THR A 252 16.10 -7.55 -16.28
C THR A 252 14.88 -8.33 -16.75
N GLU A 253 13.96 -8.65 -15.84
CA GLU A 253 12.78 -9.44 -16.17
C GLU A 253 11.73 -8.61 -16.94
N PRO A 254 10.95 -9.25 -17.83
CA PRO A 254 9.84 -8.60 -18.51
C PRO A 254 8.82 -8.02 -17.53
N ILE A 255 8.48 -6.75 -17.71
CA ILE A 255 7.41 -6.07 -16.99
C ILE A 255 6.07 -6.51 -17.60
N GLN A 256 5.19 -7.02 -16.73
CA GLN A 256 3.81 -7.34 -17.07
C GLN A 256 2.88 -6.60 -16.11
N VAL A 257 1.70 -6.23 -16.61
CA VAL A 257 0.70 -5.48 -15.86
C VAL A 257 -0.49 -6.38 -15.59
N LEU A 258 -0.77 -6.67 -14.33
CA LEU A 258 -2.00 -7.37 -13.94
C LEU A 258 -3.14 -6.35 -13.87
N LEU A 259 -4.16 -6.53 -14.71
CA LEU A 259 -5.37 -5.71 -14.70
C LEU A 259 -6.54 -6.49 -14.13
N PHE A 260 -7.22 -5.89 -13.15
CA PHE A 260 -8.53 -6.32 -12.68
C PHE A 260 -9.62 -5.49 -13.37
N ASN A 261 -10.66 -6.16 -13.85
CA ASN A 261 -11.86 -5.52 -14.34
C ASN A 261 -12.96 -5.64 -13.28
N HIS A 262 -13.27 -4.54 -12.59
CA HIS A 262 -14.37 -4.47 -11.63
C HIS A 262 -15.69 -3.99 -12.27
N GLY A 263 -15.73 -3.87 -13.61
CA GLY A 263 -16.94 -3.57 -14.38
C GLY A 263 -17.72 -4.81 -14.76
N GLN A 264 -18.87 -4.57 -15.41
CA GLN A 264 -19.78 -5.61 -15.91
C GLN A 264 -19.56 -5.92 -17.41
N ASP A 265 -18.80 -5.08 -18.11
CA ASP A 265 -18.51 -5.23 -19.53
C ASP A 265 -17.08 -5.71 -19.77
N GLU A 266 -16.87 -6.39 -20.89
CA GLU A 266 -15.54 -6.73 -21.36
C GLU A 266 -14.72 -5.46 -21.61
N PHE A 267 -13.45 -5.49 -21.21
CA PHE A 267 -12.54 -4.40 -21.49
C PHE A 267 -11.51 -4.83 -22.53
N ARG A 268 -11.66 -4.34 -23.75
CA ARG A 268 -10.76 -4.62 -24.86
C ARG A 268 -9.57 -3.66 -24.83
N ILE A 269 -8.38 -4.21 -25.01
CA ILE A 269 -7.11 -3.50 -25.04
C ILE A 269 -6.48 -3.82 -26.40
N ALA A 270 -6.17 -2.79 -27.18
CA ALA A 270 -5.39 -2.94 -28.38
C ALA A 270 -3.89 -2.86 -28.06
N LYS A 271 -3.05 -3.51 -28.87
CA LYS A 271 -1.60 -3.29 -28.83
C LYS A 271 -1.29 -1.80 -28.96
N GLY A 272 -0.44 -1.30 -28.07
CA GLY A 272 -0.07 0.11 -27.96
C GLY A 272 -0.98 0.96 -27.06
N ASP A 273 -2.11 0.44 -26.57
CA ASP A 273 -2.92 1.17 -25.59
C ASP A 273 -2.18 1.33 -24.26
N ARG A 274 -2.34 2.50 -23.63
CA ARG A 274 -1.73 2.81 -22.33
C ARG A 274 -2.54 2.19 -21.18
N ILE A 275 -1.97 1.21 -20.51
CA ILE A 275 -2.67 0.32 -19.55
C ILE A 275 -2.34 0.59 -18.08
N ALA A 276 -1.17 1.15 -17.79
CA ALA A 276 -0.71 1.46 -16.43
C ALA A 276 0.38 2.54 -16.50
N GLN A 277 0.92 2.94 -15.36
CA GLN A 277 2.09 3.82 -15.31
C GLN A 277 3.14 3.26 -14.35
N PHE A 278 4.41 3.43 -14.70
CA PHE A 278 5.55 3.04 -13.88
C PHE A 278 6.09 4.26 -13.15
N ILE A 279 6.24 4.16 -11.82
CA ILE A 279 6.78 5.21 -10.96
C ILE A 279 8.03 4.67 -10.26
N ALA A 280 9.17 5.36 -10.40
CA ALA A 280 10.41 5.00 -9.71
C ALA A 280 10.39 5.54 -8.27
N GLN A 281 9.81 4.75 -7.36
CA GLN A 281 9.54 5.14 -5.98
C GLN A 281 10.77 4.94 -5.09
N LYS A 282 11.24 6.01 -4.42
CA LYS A 282 12.37 5.88 -3.50
C LYS A 282 11.99 5.09 -2.25
N VAL A 283 12.87 4.20 -1.84
CA VAL A 283 12.69 3.33 -0.68
C VAL A 283 13.94 3.27 0.19
N VAL A 284 13.75 2.74 1.39
CA VAL A 284 14.85 2.27 2.24
C VAL A 284 14.80 0.75 2.30
N PHE A 285 15.80 0.10 1.69
CA PHE A 285 16.03 -1.32 1.91
C PHE A 285 16.62 -1.50 3.31
N SER A 286 15.75 -1.82 4.27
CA SER A 286 16.15 -2.11 5.64
C SER A 286 16.10 -3.62 5.85
N ALA A 287 17.21 -4.22 6.28
CA ALA A 287 17.22 -5.62 6.68
C ALA A 287 16.24 -5.79 7.85
N MET A 288 15.13 -6.49 7.63
CA MET A 288 14.19 -6.71 8.72
C MET A 288 14.77 -7.69 9.74
N LYS A 289 14.87 -7.26 11.01
CA LYS A 289 15.32 -8.16 12.09
C LYS A 289 14.10 -8.85 12.68
N PRO A 290 14.12 -10.19 12.84
CA PRO A 290 13.06 -10.89 13.56
C PRO A 290 12.87 -10.26 14.95
N GLY A 291 11.65 -9.83 15.26
CA GLY A 291 11.28 -9.33 16.58
C GLY A 291 10.77 -10.45 17.47
N GLU A 292 11.21 -10.52 18.72
CA GLU A 292 10.53 -11.33 19.74
C GLU A 292 9.21 -10.65 20.14
N PRO A 293 8.07 -11.36 20.13
CA PRO A 293 6.79 -10.75 20.45
C PRO A 293 6.74 -10.34 21.93
N LYS A 294 6.43 -9.06 22.17
CA LYS A 294 6.17 -8.55 23.52
C LYS A 294 4.66 -8.41 23.73
N ASN A 295 4.11 -9.16 24.68
CA ASN A 295 2.78 -8.96 25.28
C ASN A 295 1.50 -9.26 24.44
N LEU A 296 1.54 -10.10 23.40
CA LEU A 296 0.33 -10.68 22.80
C LEU A 296 0.37 -12.22 22.82
N PRO A 297 -0.77 -12.91 23.03
CA PRO A 297 -0.82 -14.37 22.97
C PRO A 297 -0.39 -14.86 21.58
N ARG A 298 0.49 -15.86 21.54
CA ARG A 298 1.06 -16.44 20.29
C ARG A 298 0.01 -16.83 19.25
N SER A 299 -1.21 -17.14 19.68
CA SER A 299 -2.34 -17.48 18.80
C SER A 299 -2.91 -16.32 17.99
N LYS A 300 -2.47 -15.07 18.19
CA LYS A 300 -2.98 -13.87 17.49
C LYS A 300 -1.92 -13.09 16.72
N LEU A 301 -0.67 -13.54 16.70
CA LEU A 301 0.47 -12.78 16.18
C LEU A 301 0.96 -13.33 14.85
N ALA A 302 0.80 -12.60 13.76
CA ALA A 302 1.64 -12.86 12.58
C ALA A 302 3.07 -12.40 12.87
N GLN A 303 4.02 -13.34 12.79
CA GLN A 303 5.43 -13.02 12.86
C GLN A 303 5.88 -12.55 11.48
N ILE A 304 6.50 -11.38 11.41
CA ILE A 304 7.30 -11.01 10.25
C ILE A 304 8.59 -11.83 10.34
N TRP A 305 8.64 -12.96 9.64
CA TRP A 305 9.85 -13.73 9.46
C TRP A 305 10.41 -13.50 8.06
N ALA A 306 11.47 -12.70 7.99
CA ALA A 306 12.28 -12.56 6.79
C ALA A 306 13.70 -13.03 7.13
N PRO A 307 14.22 -14.11 6.53
CA PRO A 307 15.67 -14.26 6.48
C PRO A 307 16.25 -13.05 5.73
N PRO A 308 17.38 -12.46 6.17
CA PRO A 308 18.02 -11.42 5.38
C PRO A 308 18.30 -11.99 3.98
N PRO A 309 17.97 -11.25 2.90
CA PRO A 309 18.35 -11.69 1.57
C PRO A 309 19.88 -11.87 1.51
N PRO A 310 20.39 -12.81 0.70
CA PRO A 310 21.82 -12.89 0.42
C PRO A 310 22.36 -11.51 0.05
N ALA A 311 23.63 -11.21 0.36
CA ALA A 311 24.22 -9.89 0.11
C ALA A 311 24.18 -9.45 -1.38
N ALA A 312 23.88 -10.36 -2.31
CA ALA A 312 23.67 -10.07 -3.74
C ALA A 312 22.20 -9.75 -4.10
N GLU A 313 21.24 -9.89 -3.18
CA GLU A 313 19.79 -9.72 -3.38
C GLU A 313 19.22 -8.57 -2.53
N ILE A 314 19.98 -7.47 -2.39
CA ILE A 314 19.61 -6.29 -1.57
C ILE A 314 18.32 -5.60 -2.04
N ASP A 315 17.81 -5.95 -3.23
CA ASP A 315 16.63 -5.37 -3.87
C ASP A 315 15.31 -6.14 -3.59
N GLN A 316 15.28 -7.05 -2.60
CA GLN A 316 14.06 -7.77 -2.21
C GLN A 316 13.40 -7.22 -0.93
N PHE A 317 12.08 -7.04 -0.99
CA PHE A 317 11.28 -6.64 0.16
C PHE A 317 11.00 -7.81 1.10
N ALA A 318 11.01 -7.52 2.39
CA ALA A 318 10.75 -8.53 3.40
C ALA A 318 9.28 -8.97 3.35
N LYS A 319 9.08 -10.30 3.39
CA LYS A 319 7.76 -10.93 3.26
C LYS A 319 7.08 -11.04 4.61
N ILE A 320 5.80 -10.73 4.67
CA ILE A 320 4.92 -11.04 5.80
C ILE A 320 4.45 -12.48 5.60
N ARG A 321 4.55 -13.28 6.65
CA ARG A 321 4.09 -14.66 6.67
C ARG A 321 2.98 -14.83 7.70
N THR A 322 2.00 -15.65 7.37
CA THR A 322 0.91 -15.93 8.31
C THR A 322 1.39 -16.87 9.42
N PRO A 323 0.97 -16.69 10.69
CA PRO A 323 1.38 -17.57 11.79
C PRO A 323 0.47 -18.79 11.94
N LEU A 324 -0.65 -18.80 11.24
CA LEU A 324 -1.73 -19.78 11.31
C LEU A 324 -2.32 -19.95 9.92
N SER A 325 -2.82 -21.14 9.61
CA SER A 325 -3.56 -21.35 8.38
C SER A 325 -4.91 -20.62 8.46
N PHE A 326 -5.34 -19.98 7.37
CA PHE A 326 -6.64 -19.35 7.26
C PHE A 326 -7.13 -19.40 5.81
N THR A 327 -8.42 -19.18 5.60
CA THR A 327 -9.02 -19.16 4.25
C THR A 327 -9.72 -17.84 3.99
N VAL A 328 -9.58 -17.32 2.77
CA VAL A 328 -10.34 -16.19 2.26
C VAL A 328 -11.30 -16.71 1.20
N GLY A 329 -12.60 -16.47 1.40
CA GLY A 329 -13.64 -16.83 0.44
C GLY A 329 -13.48 -16.09 -0.89
N PRO A 330 -14.14 -16.55 -1.96
CA PRO A 330 -14.18 -15.81 -3.22
C PRO A 330 -14.91 -14.48 -3.05
N LYS A 331 -14.43 -13.43 -3.72
CA LYS A 331 -15.01 -12.06 -3.64
C LYS A 331 -15.15 -11.52 -2.22
N ASP A 332 -14.34 -12.02 -1.29
CA ASP A 332 -14.42 -11.74 0.15
C ASP A 332 -13.12 -11.08 0.66
N LYS A 333 -13.10 -10.71 1.94
CA LYS A 333 -11.90 -10.28 2.65
C LYS A 333 -11.70 -11.02 3.96
N THR A 334 -10.44 -11.03 4.41
CA THR A 334 -10.13 -11.31 5.81
C THR A 334 -9.25 -10.22 6.38
N THR A 335 -9.18 -10.15 7.71
CA THR A 335 -8.27 -9.24 8.41
C THR A 335 -7.41 -10.03 9.35
N ILE A 336 -6.10 -9.92 9.16
CA ILE A 336 -5.11 -10.49 10.08
C ILE A 336 -4.48 -9.37 10.90
N THR A 337 -4.05 -9.70 12.11
CA THR A 337 -3.23 -8.80 12.92
C THR A 337 -1.78 -9.25 12.83
N ILE A 338 -0.91 -8.33 12.44
CA ILE A 338 0.53 -8.52 12.42
C ILE A 338 1.14 -7.62 13.48
N ASP A 339 2.26 -8.02 14.06
CA ASP A 339 2.94 -7.20 15.05
C ASP A 339 4.31 -6.79 14.53
N ILE A 340 4.48 -5.49 14.36
CA ILE A 340 5.63 -4.92 13.68
C ILE A 340 6.54 -4.34 14.74
N GLN A 341 7.48 -5.15 15.19
CA GLN A 341 8.40 -4.80 16.27
C GLN A 341 9.59 -3.98 15.77
N GLN A 342 9.83 -3.95 14.45
CA GLN A 342 10.90 -3.16 13.87
C GLN A 342 10.47 -1.70 13.66
N GLY A 343 11.40 -0.79 13.97
CA GLY A 343 11.22 0.63 13.68
C GLY A 343 11.10 0.92 12.19
N ILE A 344 10.06 1.66 11.83
CA ILE A 344 9.97 2.33 10.53
C ILE A 344 11.18 3.30 10.42
N PRO A 345 12.00 3.22 9.34
CA PRO A 345 13.12 4.14 9.14
C PRO A 345 12.66 5.61 9.15
N ARG A 346 13.53 6.50 9.60
CA ARG A 346 13.25 7.94 9.59
C ARG A 346 12.99 8.43 8.16
N GLY A 347 11.96 9.26 7.99
CA GLY A 347 11.58 9.78 6.67
C GLY A 347 10.79 8.77 5.83
N CYS A 348 10.42 7.62 6.40
CA CYS A 348 9.60 6.63 5.72
C CYS A 348 8.26 6.43 6.41
N TYR A 349 7.31 5.93 5.63
CA TYR A 349 6.21 5.15 6.16
C TYR A 349 6.33 3.72 5.64
N MET A 350 5.54 2.84 6.23
CA MET A 350 5.52 1.45 5.85
C MET A 350 4.31 1.19 4.98
N ARG A 351 4.55 0.63 3.79
CA ARG A 351 3.54 0.13 2.90
C ARG A 351 3.54 -1.40 2.86
N ILE A 352 2.38 -1.98 3.10
CA ILE A 352 2.13 -3.39 2.92
C ILE A 352 1.52 -3.57 1.54
N ALA A 353 2.22 -4.29 0.69
CA ALA A 353 1.84 -4.51 -0.70
C ALA A 353 1.55 -6.00 -0.97
N PRO A 354 0.69 -6.33 -1.93
CA PRO A 354 0.47 -7.71 -2.35
C PRO A 354 1.75 -8.32 -2.93
N LEU A 355 1.86 -9.65 -2.86
CA LEU A 355 2.84 -10.39 -3.63
C LEU A 355 2.31 -10.58 -5.05
N PHE A 356 3.13 -10.27 -6.06
CA PHE A 356 2.72 -10.38 -7.46
C PHE A 356 2.20 -11.77 -7.82
N SER A 357 2.85 -12.83 -7.33
CA SER A 357 2.42 -14.22 -7.57
C SER A 357 1.03 -14.52 -6.99
N LEU A 358 0.68 -13.99 -5.82
CA LEU A 358 -0.64 -14.19 -5.21
C LEU A 358 -1.72 -13.37 -5.94
N ALA A 359 -1.38 -12.16 -6.40
CA ALA A 359 -2.28 -11.36 -7.21
C ALA A 359 -2.60 -12.08 -8.53
N VAL A 360 -1.58 -12.55 -9.25
CA VAL A 360 -1.75 -13.24 -10.54
C VAL A 360 -2.47 -14.58 -10.37
N ASN A 361 -2.01 -15.45 -9.48
CA ASN A 361 -2.49 -16.83 -9.42
C ASN A 361 -3.77 -16.99 -8.61
N ASN A 362 -4.06 -16.07 -7.70
CA ASN A 362 -5.16 -16.20 -6.75
C ASN A 362 -6.04 -14.95 -6.64
N SER A 363 -5.78 -13.90 -7.43
CA SER A 363 -6.50 -12.63 -7.37
C SER A 363 -6.49 -12.00 -5.97
N ILE A 364 -5.41 -12.23 -5.22
CA ILE A 364 -5.25 -11.70 -3.87
C ILE A 364 -4.63 -10.32 -3.92
N ASP A 365 -5.26 -9.37 -3.21
CA ASP A 365 -4.78 -8.01 -3.06
C ASP A 365 -4.79 -7.57 -1.58
N ILE A 366 -4.14 -6.45 -1.28
CA ILE A 366 -4.05 -5.87 0.06
C ILE A 366 -4.91 -4.61 0.15
N GLY A 367 -5.94 -4.70 0.99
CA GLY A 367 -6.92 -3.65 1.23
C GLY A 367 -6.41 -2.57 2.17
N GLY A 368 -5.78 -1.55 1.59
CA GLY A 368 -5.05 -0.54 2.36
C GLY A 368 -3.78 -1.13 2.96
N GLY A 369 -2.76 -0.29 3.14
CA GLY A 369 -1.46 -0.80 3.56
C GLY A 369 -0.50 0.23 4.09
N SER A 370 -0.92 1.48 4.27
CA SER A 370 -0.04 2.53 4.79
C SER A 370 -0.10 2.54 6.32
N HIS A 371 1.06 2.44 6.95
CA HIS A 371 1.24 2.36 8.39
C HIS A 371 2.37 3.28 8.84
N TYR A 372 2.14 3.97 9.96
CA TYR A 372 3.01 5.06 10.45
C TYR A 372 3.61 4.80 11.82
N SER A 373 3.31 3.65 12.42
CA SER A 373 3.73 3.30 13.77
C SER A 373 4.05 1.82 13.87
N ASN A 374 4.94 1.50 14.81
CA ASN A 374 5.24 0.13 15.19
C ASN A 374 4.08 -0.47 16.01
N GLY A 375 4.12 -1.80 16.15
CA GLY A 375 3.20 -2.57 16.99
C GLY A 375 2.10 -3.29 16.20
N ALA A 376 1.06 -3.69 16.93
CA ALA A 376 -0.05 -4.47 16.39
C ALA A 376 -0.84 -3.71 15.32
N THR A 377 -0.78 -4.23 14.10
CA THR A 377 -1.29 -3.63 12.89
C THR A 377 -2.23 -4.60 12.19
N LYS A 378 -3.39 -4.11 11.73
CA LYS A 378 -4.36 -4.93 10.98
C LYS A 378 -4.15 -4.78 9.49
N ILE A 379 -4.01 -5.91 8.79
CA ILE A 379 -3.94 -5.97 7.33
C ILE A 379 -5.23 -6.59 6.82
N THR A 380 -5.85 -5.95 5.84
CA THR A 380 -6.98 -6.52 5.12
C THR A 380 -6.48 -7.20 3.85
N ILE A 381 -6.86 -8.45 3.64
CA ILE A 381 -6.53 -9.21 2.45
C ILE A 381 -7.84 -9.39 1.67
N PHE A 382 -7.86 -8.93 0.42
CA PHE A 382 -8.97 -9.12 -0.50
C PHE A 382 -8.72 -10.33 -1.38
N ASN A 383 -9.77 -11.08 -1.67
CA ASN A 383 -9.78 -12.08 -2.73
C ASN A 383 -10.75 -11.61 -3.81
N HIS A 384 -10.21 -11.07 -4.91
CA HIS A 384 -11.00 -10.67 -6.06
C HIS A 384 -11.37 -11.84 -6.98
N GLY A 385 -10.91 -13.05 -6.69
CA GLY A 385 -11.15 -14.25 -7.48
C GLY A 385 -12.52 -14.86 -7.25
N THR A 386 -12.84 -15.87 -8.07
CA THR A 386 -14.05 -16.70 -7.96
C THR A 386 -13.82 -17.97 -7.15
N THR A 387 -12.58 -18.25 -6.77
CA THR A 387 -12.19 -19.39 -5.94
C THR A 387 -11.69 -18.93 -4.57
N LYS A 388 -11.96 -19.72 -3.52
CA LYS A 388 -11.34 -19.49 -2.20
C LYS A 388 -9.82 -19.69 -2.27
N LYS A 389 -9.07 -18.98 -1.43
CA LYS A 389 -7.63 -19.19 -1.21
C LYS A 389 -7.39 -19.55 0.25
N THR A 390 -6.83 -20.74 0.47
CA THR A 390 -6.29 -21.15 1.78
C THR A 390 -4.81 -20.79 1.83
N PHE A 391 -4.42 -20.10 2.90
CA PHE A 391 -3.04 -19.85 3.25
C PHE A 391 -2.63 -20.85 4.31
N GLU A 392 -1.52 -21.53 4.10
CA GLU A 392 -0.95 -22.40 5.12
C GLU A 392 -0.08 -21.62 6.10
N MET A 393 0.11 -22.18 7.29
CA MET A 393 1.02 -21.64 8.28
C MET A 393 2.40 -21.33 7.65
N TYR A 394 2.90 -20.13 7.92
CA TYR A 394 4.13 -19.55 7.37
C TYR A 394 4.15 -19.26 5.87
N GLU A 395 3.05 -19.44 5.13
CA GLU A 395 2.95 -19.00 3.74
C GLU A 395 3.14 -17.46 3.65
N PRO A 396 3.93 -16.95 2.68
CA PRO A 396 3.99 -15.53 2.40
C PRO A 396 2.63 -15.00 1.96
N ILE A 397 2.21 -13.86 2.49
CA ILE A 397 0.89 -13.26 2.20
C ILE A 397 0.98 -11.84 1.65
N ALA A 398 2.06 -11.13 1.97
CA ALA A 398 2.30 -9.75 1.56
C ALA A 398 3.80 -9.45 1.67
N GLN A 399 4.20 -8.25 1.25
CA GLN A 399 5.56 -7.71 1.42
C GLN A 399 5.50 -6.32 2.04
N VAL A 400 6.59 -5.96 2.74
CA VAL A 400 6.73 -4.66 3.40
C VAL A 400 7.74 -3.80 2.65
N ILE A 401 7.33 -2.58 2.35
CA ILE A 401 8.11 -1.57 1.65
C ILE A 401 8.21 -0.36 2.57
N PHE A 402 9.41 0.15 2.79
CA PHE A 402 9.61 1.44 3.48
C PHE A 402 9.78 2.53 2.43
N GLU A 403 8.70 3.22 2.11
CA GLU A 403 8.68 4.29 1.11
C GLU A 403 9.16 5.59 1.73
N LYS A 404 10.09 6.28 1.07
CA LYS A 404 10.52 7.62 1.47
C LYS A 404 9.41 8.61 1.14
N ALA A 405 9.10 9.47 2.10
CA ALA A 405 8.09 10.50 1.92
C ALA A 405 8.49 11.78 2.64
N ALA A 406 8.11 12.91 2.05
CA ALA A 406 8.26 14.22 2.67
C ALA A 406 7.42 14.31 3.94
N ALA A 407 7.82 15.22 4.83
CA ALA A 407 6.99 15.66 5.94
C ALA A 407 6.20 16.91 5.51
N PRO A 408 4.97 16.79 4.98
CA PRO A 408 4.25 17.94 4.46
C PRO A 408 3.80 18.87 5.57
N LYS A 409 3.93 20.18 5.32
CA LYS A 409 3.21 21.23 6.03
C LYS A 409 2.25 21.89 5.06
N PHE A 410 0.96 21.57 5.19
CA PHE A 410 -0.09 22.12 4.35
C PHE A 410 -0.36 23.59 4.70
N GLU A 411 -0.32 24.46 3.70
CA GLU A 411 -0.51 25.90 3.85
C GLU A 411 -1.69 26.36 2.99
N PRO A 412 -2.77 26.89 3.60
CA PRO A 412 -3.90 27.40 2.84
C PRO A 412 -3.48 28.64 2.03
N ARG A 413 -3.96 28.71 0.80
CA ARG A 413 -3.81 29.86 -0.11
C ARG A 413 -5.16 30.21 -0.73
N GLU A 414 -5.26 31.41 -1.30
CA GLU A 414 -6.41 31.83 -2.11
C GLU A 414 -6.31 31.28 -3.54
N THR A 415 -5.09 31.24 -4.08
CA THR A 415 -4.79 30.74 -5.42
C THR A 415 -3.54 29.86 -5.40
N LEU A 416 -3.36 29.06 -6.44
CA LEU A 416 -2.13 28.32 -6.71
C LEU A 416 -1.45 28.89 -7.94
N ASP A 417 -0.14 28.70 -8.02
CA ASP A 417 0.64 29.02 -9.22
C ASP A 417 0.16 28.20 -10.43
N GLU A 418 0.22 28.81 -11.61
CA GLU A 418 -0.13 28.17 -12.86
C GLU A 418 0.91 27.14 -13.30
N THR A 419 0.46 26.14 -14.03
CA THR A 419 1.30 25.10 -14.65
C THR A 419 0.77 24.82 -16.06
N GLU A 420 1.62 24.29 -16.94
CA GLU A 420 1.22 23.92 -18.30
C GLU A 420 0.01 22.96 -18.32
N ARG A 421 -0.04 22.03 -17.36
CA ARG A 421 -1.14 21.08 -17.20
C ARG A 421 -2.39 21.69 -16.56
N GLY A 422 -2.22 22.59 -15.60
CA GLY A 422 -3.31 23.18 -14.82
C GLY A 422 -4.27 22.15 -14.22
N ALA A 423 -5.56 22.31 -14.48
CA ALA A 423 -6.62 21.40 -14.04
C ALA A 423 -6.87 20.21 -15.00
N GLY A 424 -6.10 20.11 -16.09
CA GLY A 424 -6.25 19.07 -17.10
C GLY A 424 -5.71 17.70 -16.70
N GLY A 425 -6.19 16.64 -17.37
CA GLY A 425 -5.60 15.31 -17.34
C GLY A 425 -6.29 14.28 -16.44
N PHE A 426 -7.08 14.69 -15.44
CA PHE A 426 -7.88 13.74 -14.67
C PHE A 426 -8.89 13.03 -15.57
N GLY A 427 -8.96 11.69 -15.50
CA GLY A 427 -9.91 10.91 -16.28
C GLY A 427 -9.51 10.74 -17.76
N SER A 428 -8.32 11.17 -18.20
CA SER A 428 -7.84 10.86 -19.55
C SER A 428 -7.53 9.36 -19.66
N THR A 429 -8.17 8.67 -20.62
CA THR A 429 -7.99 7.21 -20.78
C THR A 429 -6.79 6.88 -21.62
N GLY A 430 -6.43 7.74 -22.58
CA GLY A 430 -5.28 7.52 -23.45
C GLY A 430 -5.35 6.28 -24.33
N ILE A 431 -6.54 5.68 -24.43
CA ILE A 431 -6.90 4.57 -25.33
C ILE A 431 -7.38 5.18 -26.64
N ARG A 432 -6.88 4.65 -27.75
CA ARG A 432 -7.42 5.00 -29.08
C ARG A 432 -8.73 4.23 -29.21
N ARG A 433 -9.87 4.92 -29.07
CA ARG A 433 -11.16 4.30 -29.41
C ARG A 433 -11.13 4.00 -30.90
N GLY A 434 -11.09 2.72 -31.25
CA GLY A 434 -11.44 2.23 -32.58
C GLY A 434 -12.93 2.32 -32.79
#